data_AF-A0A7Z1MYQ6-F1
#
_entry.id   AF-A0A7Z1MYQ6-F1
#
_cell.length_a   1.000
_cell.length_b   1.000
_cell.length_c   1.000
_cell.angle_alpha   90.00
_cell.angle_beta   90.00
_cell.angle_gamma   90.00
#
_symmetry.space_group_name_H-M   'P 1'
#
loop_
_entity.id
_entity.type
_entity.pdbx_description
1 polymer ?
#
loop_
_entity_poly.entity_id
_entity_poly.type
_entity_poly.pdbx_seq_one_letter_code
_entity_poly.pdbx_strand_id
1 'polypeptide(L)'
;DVAVRLVKDEKKSLVKDEATKKANDKLVKLLVTSLKKKAAQGNNPLENLFGGAIPNFGQNQDEEEEPPTEEIKTKRSEIKKQLEQGKLENEKVRIKVEQDPASMGMLGTNQNQQIQDMMNQLMPKKKVEREVSVETARKILADDFADELIDQETANQQALELAEQMGIIFIDEIDKVATNNQNSGQDVSRQGVQRDILPILEGSMIQTKYGTVNTEHM
;
A
#
# COMPACT_ATOMS: atom_id res chain seq x y z
N ASP A 1 1.62 -13.54 8.30
CA ASP A 1 0.65 -12.66 7.59
C ASP A 1 -0.39 -12.05 8.54
N VAL A 2 -1.20 -12.84 9.26
CA VAL A 2 -2.25 -12.31 10.16
C VAL A 2 -1.67 -11.40 11.25
N ALA A 3 -0.66 -11.87 11.98
CA ALA A 3 0.00 -11.05 13.02
C ALA A 3 0.58 -9.73 12.46
N VAL A 4 1.21 -9.79 11.28
CA VAL A 4 1.75 -8.60 10.60
C VAL A 4 0.65 -7.60 10.27
N ARG A 5 -0.50 -8.08 9.78
CA ARG A 5 -1.65 -7.22 9.51
C ARG A 5 -2.18 -6.57 10.80
N LEU A 6 -2.35 -7.33 11.88
CA LEU A 6 -2.83 -6.82 13.16
C LEU A 6 -1.92 -5.72 13.71
N VAL A 7 -0.60 -5.96 13.74
CA VAL A 7 0.39 -4.98 14.20
C VAL A 7 0.40 -3.75 13.30
N LYS A 8 0.32 -3.92 11.97
CA LYS A 8 0.24 -2.79 11.04
C LYS A 8 -1.02 -1.96 11.24
N ASP A 9 -2.17 -2.60 11.42
CA ASP A 9 -3.44 -1.91 11.64
C ASP A 9 -3.41 -1.12 12.97
N GLU A 10 -2.81 -1.69 14.02
CA GLU A 10 -2.59 -0.98 15.29
C GLU A 10 -1.66 0.22 15.12
N LYS A 11 -0.49 0.04 14.49
CA LYS A 11 0.46 1.14 14.24
C LYS A 11 -0.14 2.23 13.34
N LYS A 12 -0.91 1.86 12.32
CA LYS A 12 -1.66 2.80 11.47
C LYS A 12 -2.60 3.65 12.29
N SER A 13 -3.29 3.05 13.26
CA SER A 13 -4.19 3.79 14.16
C SER A 13 -3.42 4.84 14.99
N LEU A 14 -2.20 4.52 15.46
CA LEU A 14 -1.38 5.44 16.24
C LEU A 14 -0.88 6.64 15.42
N VAL A 15 -0.55 6.44 14.14
CA VAL A 15 -0.02 7.52 13.27
C VAL A 15 -1.10 8.24 12.46
N LYS A 16 -2.38 7.85 12.61
CA LYS A 16 -3.49 8.33 11.78
C LYS A 16 -3.63 9.85 11.76
N ASP A 17 -3.49 10.50 12.92
CA ASP A 17 -3.64 11.95 13.04
C ASP A 17 -2.49 12.69 12.35
N GLU A 18 -1.26 12.19 12.50
CA GLU A 18 -0.09 12.77 11.83
C GLU A 18 -0.16 12.55 10.31
N ALA A 19 -0.52 11.34 9.87
CA ALA A 19 -0.69 11.01 8.48
C ALA A 19 -1.77 11.87 7.81
N THR A 20 -2.89 12.11 8.50
CA THR A 20 -3.97 12.99 8.03
C THR A 20 -3.49 14.45 7.89
N LYS A 21 -2.68 14.95 8.83
CA LYS A 21 -2.09 16.29 8.73
C LYS A 21 -1.17 16.41 7.51
N LYS A 22 -0.28 15.44 7.29
CA LYS A 22 0.60 15.39 6.12
C LYS A 22 -0.19 15.29 4.81
N ALA A 23 -1.25 14.49 4.79
CA ALA A 23 -2.18 14.39 3.67
C ALA A 23 -2.83 15.74 3.35
N ASN A 24 -3.33 16.45 4.35
CA ASN A 24 -3.94 17.77 4.18
C ASN A 24 -2.94 18.80 3.65
N ASP A 25 -1.71 18.84 4.17
CA ASP A 25 -0.68 19.76 3.67
C ASP A 25 -0.29 19.47 2.22
N LYS A 26 -0.28 18.19 1.80
CA LYS A 26 -0.06 17.79 0.39
C LYS A 26 -1.25 18.18 -0.49
N LEU A 27 -2.49 18.00 -0.02
CA LEU A 27 -3.70 18.42 -0.74
C LEU A 27 -3.73 19.92 -0.99
N VAL A 28 -3.34 20.74 0.00
CA VAL A 28 -3.24 22.20 -0.16
C VAL A 28 -2.27 22.56 -1.29
N LYS A 29 -1.12 21.88 -1.38
CA LYS A 29 -0.16 22.09 -2.49
C LYS A 29 -0.78 21.73 -3.84
N LEU A 30 -1.45 20.58 -3.94
CA LEU A 30 -2.09 20.13 -5.18
C LEU A 30 -3.21 21.04 -5.65
N LEU A 31 -4.03 21.57 -4.73
CA LEU A 31 -5.11 22.51 -5.03
C LEU A 31 -4.57 23.86 -5.51
N VAL A 32 -3.48 24.36 -4.92
CA VAL A 32 -2.86 25.61 -5.39
C VAL A 32 -2.31 25.43 -6.82
N THR A 33 -1.69 24.30 -7.11
CA THR A 33 -1.17 23.99 -8.45
C THR A 33 -2.28 23.82 -9.47
N SER A 34 -3.40 23.18 -9.11
CA SER A 34 -4.55 23.02 -10.02
C SER A 34 -5.19 24.37 -10.36
N LEU A 35 -5.31 25.28 -9.39
CA LEU A 35 -5.81 26.64 -9.59
C LEU A 35 -4.87 27.46 -10.51
N LYS A 36 -3.54 27.35 -10.33
CA LYS A 36 -2.56 27.98 -11.24
C LYS A 36 -2.72 27.47 -12.67
N LYS A 37 -2.83 26.14 -12.86
CA LYS A 37 -2.99 25.53 -14.20
C LYS A 37 -4.29 25.98 -14.87
N LYS A 38 -5.39 26.11 -14.11
CA LYS A 38 -6.68 26.62 -14.61
C LYS A 38 -6.61 28.10 -15.00
N ALA A 39 -5.88 28.92 -14.24
CA ALA A 39 -5.65 30.33 -14.56
C ALA A 39 -4.76 30.52 -15.80
N ALA A 40 -3.72 29.69 -15.98
CA ALA A 40 -2.85 29.72 -17.15
C ALA A 40 -3.57 29.29 -18.44
N GLN A 41 -4.49 28.32 -18.36
CA GLN A 41 -5.31 27.87 -19.51
C GLN A 41 -6.32 28.91 -20.00
N GLY A 42 -6.68 29.91 -19.18
CA GLY A 42 -7.67 30.93 -19.51
C GLY A 42 -7.15 32.14 -20.31
N ASN A 43 -5.83 32.33 -20.43
CA ASN A 43 -5.27 33.63 -20.84
C ASN A 43 -4.56 33.70 -22.19
N ASN A 44 -4.34 32.60 -22.94
CA ASN A 44 -3.56 32.68 -24.18
C ASN A 44 -4.29 32.15 -25.44
N PRO A 45 -5.35 32.83 -25.91
CA PRO A 45 -5.93 32.59 -27.24
C PRO A 45 -5.00 33.01 -28.39
N LEU A 46 -3.96 33.82 -28.13
CA LEU A 46 -2.97 34.25 -29.13
C LEU A 46 -1.89 33.18 -29.40
N GLU A 47 -1.49 32.41 -28.38
CA GLU A 47 -0.46 31.36 -28.49
C GLU A 47 -0.97 30.17 -29.32
N ASN A 48 -2.24 29.80 -29.18
CA ASN A 48 -2.88 28.76 -30.00
C ASN A 48 -3.05 29.15 -31.47
N LEU A 49 -3.01 30.45 -31.80
CA LEU A 49 -3.09 30.94 -33.17
C LEU A 49 -1.71 31.05 -33.84
N PHE A 50 -0.65 31.31 -33.06
CA PHE A 50 0.73 31.41 -33.54
C PHE A 50 1.53 30.10 -33.45
N GLY A 51 1.12 29.14 -32.63
CA GLY A 51 1.84 27.88 -32.36
C GLY A 51 1.60 26.72 -33.35
N GLY A 52 0.82 26.93 -34.41
CA GLY A 52 0.45 25.88 -35.38
C GLY A 52 1.57 25.38 -36.31
N ALA A 53 2.84 25.77 -36.09
CA ALA A 53 3.94 25.50 -37.03
C ALA A 53 5.24 24.93 -36.41
N ILE A 54 5.26 24.54 -35.13
CA ILE A 54 6.45 23.88 -34.55
C ILE A 54 6.03 22.63 -33.75
N PRO A 55 6.42 21.42 -34.18
CA PRO A 55 6.21 20.22 -33.39
C PRO A 55 7.19 20.25 -32.20
N ASN A 56 6.71 20.70 -31.04
CA ASN A 56 7.49 20.66 -29.82
C ASN A 56 7.45 19.23 -29.24
N PHE A 57 8.31 18.37 -29.77
CA PHE A 57 8.57 17.04 -29.22
C PHE A 57 9.61 17.16 -28.11
N GLY A 58 9.21 16.91 -26.87
CA GLY A 58 10.13 16.71 -25.76
C GLY A 58 10.32 17.91 -24.84
N GLN A 59 9.41 18.06 -23.87
CA GLN A 59 9.78 18.59 -22.56
C GLN A 59 9.00 17.80 -21.51
N ASN A 60 9.69 16.86 -20.88
CA ASN A 60 9.35 16.48 -19.51
C ASN A 60 9.35 17.79 -18.72
N GLN A 61 8.17 18.18 -18.22
CA GLN A 61 8.05 19.23 -17.23
C GLN A 61 8.67 18.71 -15.94
N ASP A 62 9.99 18.85 -15.84
CA ASP A 62 10.65 18.89 -14.56
C ASP A 62 10.03 20.04 -13.77
N GLU A 63 9.52 19.67 -12.60
CA GLU A 63 8.87 20.54 -11.62
C GLU A 63 9.87 21.61 -11.17
N GLU A 64 9.93 22.74 -11.87
CA GLU A 64 10.61 23.92 -11.35
C GLU A 64 9.86 24.42 -10.10
N GLU A 65 10.42 24.13 -8.94
CA GLU A 65 10.07 24.76 -7.66
C GLU A 65 10.34 26.27 -7.76
N GLU A 66 9.40 27.02 -8.33
CA GLU A 66 9.45 28.48 -8.21
C GLU A 66 9.32 28.89 -6.73
N PRO A 67 10.12 29.87 -6.26
CA PRO A 67 10.10 30.30 -4.87
C PRO A 67 8.70 30.80 -4.48
N PRO A 68 8.27 30.58 -3.23
CA PRO A 68 6.94 30.95 -2.80
C PRO A 68 6.82 32.48 -2.76
N THR A 69 6.25 33.08 -3.80
CA THR A 69 5.80 34.47 -3.76
C THR A 69 4.81 34.65 -2.59
N GLU A 70 4.83 35.81 -1.94
CA GLU A 70 3.99 36.11 -0.77
C GLU A 70 2.49 35.85 -1.02
N GLU A 71 2.01 36.07 -2.25
CA GLU A 71 0.65 35.75 -2.68
C GLU A 71 0.30 34.25 -2.66
N ILE A 72 1.29 33.38 -2.84
CA ILE A 72 1.09 31.93 -2.78
C ILE A 72 0.95 31.49 -1.33
N LYS A 73 1.65 32.14 -0.39
CA LYS A 73 1.55 31.83 1.05
C LYS A 73 0.17 32.19 1.60
N THR A 74 -0.36 33.36 1.25
CA THR A 74 -1.70 33.80 1.68
C THR A 74 -2.79 32.88 1.13
N LYS A 75 -2.76 32.55 -0.16
CA LYS A 75 -3.69 31.59 -0.78
C LYS A 75 -3.59 30.19 -0.17
N ARG A 76 -2.38 29.70 0.13
CA ARG A 76 -2.17 28.42 0.84
C ARG A 76 -2.84 28.42 2.21
N SER A 77 -2.70 29.50 2.98
CA SER A 77 -3.33 29.62 4.30
C SER A 77 -4.85 29.65 4.22
N GLU A 78 -5.42 30.31 3.23
CA GLU A 78 -6.87 30.35 3.02
C GLU A 78 -7.42 28.98 2.61
N ILE A 79 -6.77 28.31 1.65
CA ILE A 79 -7.14 26.96 1.20
C ILE A 79 -7.02 25.97 2.34
N LYS A 80 -5.97 26.08 3.18
CA LYS A 80 -5.81 25.24 4.37
C LYS A 80 -7.01 25.37 5.30
N LYS A 81 -7.42 26.60 5.63
CA LYS A 81 -8.62 26.84 6.46
C LYS A 81 -9.89 26.31 5.82
N GLN A 82 -10.06 26.47 4.50
CA GLN A 82 -11.23 25.95 3.78
C GLN A 82 -11.26 24.41 3.74
N LEU A 83 -10.09 23.78 3.63
CA LEU A 83 -9.93 22.33 3.63
C LEU A 83 -10.19 21.75 5.03
N GLU A 84 -9.69 22.41 6.08
CA GLU A 84 -10.01 22.07 7.48
C GLU A 84 -11.50 22.24 7.81
N GLN A 85 -12.18 23.19 7.16
CA GLN A 85 -13.63 23.40 7.27
C GLN A 85 -14.46 22.44 6.40
N GLY A 86 -13.85 21.53 5.64
CA GLY A 86 -14.54 20.59 4.77
C GLY A 86 -15.27 21.23 3.57
N LYS A 87 -14.88 22.44 3.17
CA LYS A 87 -15.54 23.17 2.06
C LYS A 87 -15.07 22.74 0.68
N LEU A 88 -13.93 22.05 0.59
CA LEU A 88 -13.27 21.67 -0.66
C LEU A 88 -13.37 20.18 -0.98
N GLU A 89 -14.16 19.41 -0.24
CA GLU A 89 -14.23 17.93 -0.37
C GLU A 89 -14.65 17.46 -1.77
N ASN A 90 -15.51 18.23 -2.43
CA ASN A 90 -16.04 17.94 -3.77
C ASN A 90 -15.12 18.37 -4.91
N GLU A 91 -14.08 19.17 -4.63
CA GLU A 91 -13.13 19.60 -5.66
C GLU A 91 -12.34 18.39 -6.17
N LYS A 92 -11.95 18.45 -7.45
CA LYS A 92 -11.18 17.37 -8.08
C LYS A 92 -9.69 17.67 -8.03
N VAL A 93 -8.91 16.68 -7.64
CA VAL A 93 -7.45 16.73 -7.60
C VAL A 93 -6.87 15.53 -8.35
N ARG A 94 -5.74 15.76 -9.00
CA ARG A 94 -4.94 14.69 -9.63
C ARG A 94 -3.91 14.20 -8.64
N ILE A 95 -3.94 12.90 -8.35
CA ILE A 95 -2.95 12.23 -7.49
C ILE A 95 -2.36 11.02 -8.23
N LYS A 96 -1.09 10.75 -7.96
CA LYS A 96 -0.40 9.54 -8.41
C LYS A 96 -0.74 8.41 -7.43
N VAL A 97 -1.52 7.44 -7.87
CA VAL A 97 -1.90 6.26 -7.07
C VAL A 97 -1.12 5.05 -7.58
N GLU A 98 -0.62 4.21 -6.68
CA GLU A 98 -0.08 2.91 -7.07
C GLU A 98 -1.20 2.06 -7.68
N GLN A 99 -1.05 1.69 -8.96
CA GLN A 99 -1.97 0.74 -9.56
C GLN A 99 -1.43 -0.66 -9.31
N ASP A 100 -2.22 -1.49 -8.63
CA ASP A 100 -1.93 -2.91 -8.48
C ASP A 100 -1.96 -3.58 -9.87
N PRO A 101 -0.84 -4.14 -10.36
CA PRO A 101 -0.78 -4.80 -11.65
C PRO A 101 -1.75 -5.97 -11.77
N ALA A 102 -2.25 -6.51 -10.65
CA ALA A 102 -3.28 -7.55 -10.63
C ALA A 102 -4.60 -7.12 -11.30
N SER A 103 -4.85 -5.80 -11.44
CA SER A 103 -6.01 -5.26 -12.16
C SER A 103 -5.88 -5.30 -13.69
N MET A 104 -4.66 -5.49 -14.21
CA MET A 104 -4.43 -5.67 -15.64
C MET A 104 -4.53 -7.16 -15.94
N GLY A 105 -5.77 -7.65 -16.10
CA GLY A 105 -6.07 -9.03 -16.44
C GLY A 105 -5.29 -9.50 -17.67
N MET A 106 -4.15 -10.14 -17.43
CA MET A 106 -3.42 -10.92 -18.43
C MET A 106 -4.12 -12.27 -18.52
N LEU A 107 -5.13 -12.27 -19.39
CA LEU A 107 -5.69 -13.42 -20.05
C LEU A 107 -4.55 -14.34 -20.54
N GLY A 108 -4.35 -15.48 -19.88
CA GLY A 108 -3.63 -16.61 -20.47
C GLY A 108 -2.47 -17.17 -19.63
N THR A 109 -2.66 -18.44 -19.23
CA THR A 109 -1.64 -19.41 -18.76
C THR A 109 -1.46 -19.50 -17.23
N ASN A 110 -2.35 -20.29 -16.63
CA ASN A 110 -2.41 -20.68 -15.21
C ASN A 110 -1.24 -21.54 -14.70
N GLN A 111 -0.07 -21.55 -15.36
CA GLN A 111 0.98 -22.52 -15.01
C GLN A 111 2.13 -21.94 -14.17
N ASN A 112 2.25 -20.63 -13.96
CA ASN A 112 3.42 -20.07 -13.28
C ASN A 112 3.10 -18.84 -12.40
N GLN A 113 2.30 -19.02 -11.35
CA GLN A 113 2.02 -17.97 -10.36
C GLN A 113 3.30 -17.46 -9.68
N GLN A 114 4.26 -18.34 -9.34
CA GLN A 114 5.53 -17.94 -8.73
C GLN A 114 6.42 -17.07 -9.63
N ILE A 115 6.41 -17.29 -10.95
CA ILE A 115 7.17 -16.45 -11.89
C ILE A 115 6.47 -15.10 -12.09
N GLN A 116 5.13 -15.08 -12.07
CA GLN A 116 4.36 -13.83 -12.14
C GLN A 116 4.61 -12.95 -10.91
N ASP A 117 4.66 -13.53 -9.71
CA ASP A 117 4.96 -12.78 -8.48
C ASP A 117 6.39 -12.21 -8.50
N MET A 118 7.36 -13.02 -8.95
CA MET A 118 8.76 -12.55 -9.08
C MET A 118 8.89 -11.47 -10.16
N MET A 119 8.16 -11.57 -11.27
CA MET A 119 8.13 -10.57 -12.35
C MET A 119 7.45 -9.26 -11.90
N ASN A 120 6.37 -9.36 -11.11
CA ASN A 120 5.68 -8.21 -10.53
C ASN A 120 6.54 -7.48 -9.49
N GLN A 121 7.42 -8.21 -8.79
CA GLN A 121 8.38 -7.62 -7.85
C GLN A 121 9.56 -6.94 -8.55
N LEU A 122 9.93 -7.38 -9.75
CA LEU A 122 11.00 -6.80 -10.57
C LEU A 122 10.55 -5.61 -11.43
N MET A 123 9.25 -5.52 -11.75
CA MET A 123 8.71 -4.37 -12.45
C MET A 123 8.46 -3.20 -11.47
N PRO A 124 8.97 -1.99 -11.75
CA PRO A 124 8.71 -0.84 -10.90
C PRO A 124 7.21 -0.58 -10.86
N LYS A 125 6.65 -0.48 -9.64
CA LYS A 125 5.24 -0.17 -9.42
C LYS A 125 4.86 1.07 -10.23
N LYS A 126 4.05 0.91 -11.27
CA LYS A 126 3.61 2.03 -12.10
C LYS A 126 2.60 2.84 -11.29
N LYS A 127 3.01 4.04 -10.87
CA LYS A 127 2.10 5.05 -10.32
C LYS A 127 1.32 5.67 -11.47
N VAL A 128 0.00 5.57 -11.44
CA VAL A 128 -0.88 6.13 -12.47
C VAL A 128 -1.54 7.37 -11.91
N GLU A 129 -1.54 8.46 -12.68
CA GLU A 129 -2.26 9.67 -12.32
C GLU A 129 -3.78 9.45 -12.49
N ARG A 130 -4.53 9.66 -11.41
CA ARG A 130 -5.98 9.61 -11.41
C ARG A 130 -6.55 10.91 -10.85
N GLU A 131 -7.65 11.35 -11.44
CA GLU A 131 -8.42 12.49 -10.95
C GLU A 131 -9.53 11.99 -10.03
N VAL A 132 -9.51 12.41 -8.78
CA VAL A 132 -10.43 11.99 -7.71
C VAL A 132 -10.89 13.19 -6.89
N SER A 133 -11.95 13.05 -6.10
CA SER A 133 -12.37 14.11 -5.16
C SER A 133 -11.34 14.31 -4.06
N VAL A 134 -11.29 15.52 -3.47
CA VAL A 134 -10.44 15.81 -2.31
C VAL A 134 -10.73 14.86 -1.15
N GLU A 135 -12.00 14.51 -0.92
CA GLU A 135 -12.37 13.54 0.12
C GLU A 135 -11.68 12.18 -0.09
N THR A 136 -11.72 11.68 -1.33
CA THR A 136 -11.12 10.40 -1.69
C THR A 136 -9.60 10.49 -1.66
N ALA A 137 -9.04 11.58 -2.19
CA ALA A 137 -7.61 11.85 -2.17
C ALA A 137 -7.05 11.94 -0.75
N ARG A 138 -7.81 12.51 0.20
CA ARG A 138 -7.41 12.58 1.61
C ARG A 138 -7.24 11.19 2.20
N LYS A 139 -8.20 10.29 1.97
CA LYS A 139 -8.13 8.90 2.47
C LYS A 139 -6.91 8.18 1.89
N ILE A 140 -6.74 8.24 0.57
CA ILE A 140 -5.60 7.60 -0.12
C ILE A 140 -4.26 8.15 0.38
N LEU A 141 -4.10 9.48 0.41
CA LEU A 141 -2.85 10.10 0.85
C LEU A 141 -2.58 9.85 2.34
N ALA A 142 -3.62 9.82 3.17
CA ALA A 142 -3.46 9.52 4.59
C ALA A 142 -3.01 8.07 4.80
N ASP A 143 -3.55 7.12 4.05
CA ASP A 143 -3.13 5.72 4.10
C ASP A 143 -1.67 5.57 3.62
N ASP A 144 -1.30 6.23 2.50
CA ASP A 144 0.07 6.23 1.97
C ASP A 144 1.07 6.80 3.00
N PHE A 145 0.75 7.95 3.61
CA PHE A 145 1.61 8.56 4.62
C PHE A 145 1.65 7.76 5.92
N ALA A 146 0.56 7.08 6.29
CA ALA A 146 0.57 6.18 7.45
C ALA A 146 1.51 5.00 7.19
N ASP A 147 1.49 4.41 6.00
CA ASP A 147 2.41 3.34 5.62
C ASP A 147 3.88 3.78 5.59
N GLU A 148 4.16 5.01 5.16
CA GLU A 148 5.51 5.61 5.18
C GLU A 148 6.00 5.91 6.61
N LEU A 149 5.09 6.30 7.50
CA LEU A 149 5.40 6.60 8.90
C LEU A 149 5.69 5.35 9.74
N ILE A 150 5.22 4.19 9.29
CA ILE A 150 5.40 2.92 10.01
C ILE A 150 6.77 2.35 9.68
N ASP A 151 7.59 2.19 10.72
CA ASP A 151 8.77 1.36 10.64
C ASP A 151 8.38 -0.12 10.45
N GLN A 152 8.63 -0.60 9.24
CA GLN A 152 8.32 -1.95 8.80
C GLN A 152 9.15 -3.00 9.52
N GLU A 153 10.40 -2.70 9.87
CA GLU A 153 11.28 -3.65 10.57
C GLU A 153 10.75 -3.90 11.99
N THR A 154 10.52 -2.83 12.75
CA THR A 154 9.91 -2.92 14.07
C THR A 154 8.50 -3.55 14.01
N ALA A 155 7.71 -3.29 12.96
CA ALA A 155 6.39 -3.92 12.80
C ALA A 155 6.48 -5.42 12.56
N ASN A 156 7.44 -5.86 11.74
CA ASN A 156 7.67 -7.29 11.49
C ASN A 156 8.16 -8.00 12.76
N GLN A 157 9.06 -7.38 13.53
CA GLN A 157 9.54 -7.96 14.78
C GLN A 157 8.40 -8.17 15.79
N GLN A 158 7.59 -7.14 16.04
CA GLN A 158 6.42 -7.25 16.92
C GLN A 158 5.41 -8.28 16.42
N ALA A 159 5.27 -8.43 15.09
CA ALA A 159 4.39 -9.44 14.52
C ALA A 159 4.93 -10.87 14.69
N LEU A 160 6.25 -11.06 14.68
CA LEU A 160 6.86 -12.35 15.04
C LEU A 160 6.59 -12.66 16.51
N GLU A 161 6.87 -11.73 17.42
CA GLU A 161 6.59 -11.90 18.86
C GLU A 161 5.11 -12.19 19.14
N LEU A 162 4.20 -11.47 18.48
CA LEU A 162 2.75 -11.71 18.59
C LEU A 162 2.37 -13.10 18.09
N ALA A 163 2.97 -13.55 16.98
CA ALA A 163 2.73 -14.89 16.46
C ALA A 163 3.28 -15.98 17.39
N GLU A 164 4.44 -15.76 18.00
CA GLU A 164 5.04 -16.71 18.95
C GLU A 164 4.23 -16.81 20.24
N GLN A 165 3.76 -15.69 20.80
CA GLN A 165 3.11 -15.66 22.11
C GLN A 165 1.59 -15.87 22.09
N MET A 166 0.93 -15.47 21.01
CA MET A 166 -0.53 -15.49 20.89
C MET A 166 -1.01 -16.18 19.61
N GLY A 167 -0.09 -16.84 18.90
CA GLY A 167 -0.43 -17.71 17.79
C GLY A 167 -1.40 -18.79 18.24
N ILE A 168 -2.29 -19.19 17.33
CA ILE A 168 -3.16 -20.34 17.53
C ILE A 168 -3.15 -21.13 16.22
N ILE A 169 -2.76 -22.39 16.32
CA ILE A 169 -2.78 -23.32 15.19
C ILE A 169 -4.03 -24.20 15.30
N PHE A 170 -4.94 -24.07 14.34
CA PHE A 170 -6.11 -24.95 14.22
C PHE A 170 -5.84 -26.01 13.15
N ILE A 171 -5.79 -27.27 13.56
CA ILE A 171 -5.63 -28.42 12.67
C ILE A 171 -7.01 -29.08 12.51
N ASP A 172 -7.63 -28.89 11.35
CA ASP A 172 -8.90 -29.53 11.02
C ASP A 172 -8.70 -30.96 10.51
N GLU A 173 -9.73 -31.80 10.63
CA GLU A 173 -9.76 -33.20 10.18
C GLU A 173 -8.56 -34.04 10.68
N ILE A 174 -8.04 -33.75 11.88
CA ILE A 174 -6.93 -34.49 12.49
C ILE A 174 -7.27 -35.98 12.71
N ASP A 175 -8.56 -36.30 12.79
CA ASP A 175 -9.09 -37.65 12.85
C ASP A 175 -8.79 -38.47 11.57
N LYS A 176 -8.67 -37.83 10.40
CA LYS A 176 -8.34 -38.53 9.14
C LYS A 176 -6.90 -39.03 9.09
N VAL A 177 -6.01 -38.40 9.85
CA VAL A 177 -4.60 -38.79 9.93
C VAL A 177 -4.30 -39.67 11.15
N ALA A 178 -5.22 -39.77 12.12
CA ALA A 178 -5.10 -40.71 13.23
C ALA A 178 -5.20 -42.16 12.72
N THR A 179 -4.24 -43.01 13.11
CA THR A 179 -4.21 -44.44 12.73
C THR A 179 -4.81 -45.29 13.83
N ASN A 180 -5.73 -46.20 13.50
CA ASN A 180 -6.12 -47.31 14.38
C ASN A 180 -5.19 -48.49 14.10
N ASN A 181 -4.60 -49.10 15.13
CA ASN A 181 -3.53 -50.12 15.14
C ASN A 181 -3.74 -51.43 14.32
N GLN A 182 -4.60 -51.50 13.30
CA GLN A 182 -4.99 -52.75 12.64
C GLN A 182 -4.67 -52.89 11.15
N ASN A 183 -4.27 -51.85 10.39
CA ASN A 183 -4.15 -51.96 8.92
C ASN A 183 -2.85 -51.40 8.31
N SER A 184 -1.78 -52.20 8.33
CA SER A 184 -0.40 -51.85 7.95
C SER A 184 -0.11 -51.32 6.52
N GLY A 185 -1.11 -51.15 5.63
CA GLY A 185 -0.89 -50.79 4.22
C GLY A 185 -1.10 -49.30 3.88
N GLN A 186 -2.09 -48.64 4.49
CA GLN A 186 -2.43 -47.24 4.21
C GLN A 186 -1.91 -46.28 5.30
N ASP A 187 -1.28 -46.84 6.33
CA ASP A 187 -0.84 -46.15 7.53
C ASP A 187 0.45 -45.33 7.35
N VAL A 188 1.31 -45.67 6.39
CA VAL A 188 2.61 -45.02 6.21
C VAL A 188 2.46 -43.53 5.87
N SER A 189 1.53 -43.17 4.98
CA SER A 189 1.28 -41.77 4.61
C SER A 189 0.62 -40.98 5.74
N ARG A 190 -0.27 -41.60 6.52
CA ARG A 190 -0.94 -40.96 7.66
C ARG A 190 0.02 -40.72 8.82
N GLN A 191 0.87 -41.72 9.12
CA GLN A 191 1.95 -41.61 10.10
C GLN A 191 3.01 -40.59 9.69
N GLY A 192 3.30 -40.47 8.40
CA GLY A 192 4.18 -39.42 7.86
C GLY A 192 3.70 -38.03 8.24
N VAL A 193 2.41 -37.73 8.03
CA VAL A 193 1.82 -36.43 8.38
C VAL A 193 1.91 -36.15 9.89
N GLN A 194 1.62 -37.14 10.74
CA GLN A 194 1.77 -36.96 12.19
C GLN A 194 3.22 -36.64 12.58
N ARG A 195 4.18 -37.40 12.04
CA ARG A 195 5.61 -37.18 12.32
C ARG A 195 6.08 -35.82 11.86
N ASP A 196 5.56 -35.32 10.75
CA ASP A 196 5.94 -34.02 10.20
C ASP A 196 5.28 -32.85 10.96
N ILE A 197 4.14 -33.08 11.64
CA ILE A 197 3.49 -32.09 12.52
C ILE A 197 4.17 -32.02 13.91
N LEU A 198 4.76 -33.13 14.40
CA LEU A 198 5.37 -33.19 15.74
C LEU A 198 6.36 -32.05 16.02
N PRO A 199 7.32 -31.69 15.13
CA PRO A 199 8.25 -30.59 15.39
C PRO A 199 7.56 -29.24 15.64
N ILE A 200 6.39 -29.01 15.06
CA ILE A 200 5.62 -27.77 15.26
C ILE A 200 5.02 -27.76 16.67
N LEU A 201 4.51 -28.90 17.13
CA LEU A 201 3.91 -29.07 18.47
C LEU A 201 4.95 -29.16 19.60
N GLU A 202 6.12 -29.73 19.32
CA GLU A 202 7.21 -29.90 20.30
C GLU A 202 8.03 -28.61 20.49
N GLY A 203 7.88 -27.63 19.59
CA GLY A 203 8.66 -26.41 19.55
C GLY A 203 9.80 -26.51 18.55
N SER A 204 9.70 -25.77 17.44
CA SER A 204 10.74 -25.67 16.44
C SER A 204 10.88 -24.25 15.89
N MET A 205 12.03 -23.97 15.30
CA MET A 205 12.32 -22.71 14.62
C MET A 205 11.94 -22.81 13.15
N ILE A 206 10.95 -22.05 12.72
CA ILE A 206 10.46 -22.02 11.34
C ILE A 206 10.86 -20.71 10.66
N GLN A 207 11.51 -20.80 9.50
CA GLN A 207 11.90 -19.62 8.74
C GLN A 207 10.76 -19.12 7.86
N THR A 208 10.46 -17.82 7.97
CA THR A 208 9.41 -17.15 7.20
C THR A 208 9.98 -15.96 6.43
N LYS A 209 9.17 -15.36 5.54
CA LYS A 209 9.52 -14.13 4.81
C LYS A 209 9.72 -12.90 5.71
N TYR A 210 9.33 -12.95 6.99
CA TYR A 210 9.49 -11.86 7.95
C TYR A 210 10.60 -12.10 8.97
N GLY A 211 11.15 -13.31 9.03
CA GLY A 211 12.08 -13.73 10.06
C GLY A 211 11.80 -15.16 10.53
N THR A 212 12.54 -15.60 11.53
CA THR A 212 12.35 -16.92 12.15
C THR A 212 11.34 -16.82 13.29
N VAL A 213 10.48 -17.84 13.41
CA VAL A 213 9.42 -17.94 14.44
C VAL A 213 9.67 -19.21 15.27
N ASN A 214 9.59 -19.10 16.59
CA ASN A 214 9.55 -20.24 17.52
C ASN A 214 8.10 -20.69 17.76
N THR A 215 7.80 -21.97 17.58
CA THR A 215 6.45 -22.52 17.78
C THR A 215 6.16 -23.02 19.20
N GLU A 216 7.11 -22.94 20.13
CA GLU A 216 6.99 -23.47 21.50
C GLU A 216 5.79 -22.92 22.31
N HIS A 217 5.31 -21.72 21.97
CA HIS A 217 4.24 -21.03 22.70
C HIS A 217 2.98 -20.74 21.86
N MET A 218 2.86 -21.36 20.68
CA MET A 218 1.75 -21.19 19.72
C MET A 218 0.56 -22.15 19.94
#